data_AF-A0A841HEN8-F1
#
_entry.id   AF-A0A841HEN8-F1
#
_cell.length_a   1.000
_cell.length_b   1.000
_cell.length_c   1.000
_cell.angle_alpha   90.00
_cell.angle_beta   90.00
_cell.angle_gamma   90.00
#
_symmetry.space_group_name_H-M   'P 1'
#
loop_
_entity.id
_entity.type
_entity.pdbx_description
1 polymer ?
#
loop_
_entity_poly.entity_id
_entity_poly.type
_entity_poly.pdbx_seq_one_letter_code
_entity_poly.pdbx_strand_id
1 'polypeptide(L)'
;MDHEDIIYLAPDTDVLQRLMARVLEDERGEVGLKLLPFVDTPGITYNYRVAFEDGTGDVIREETIPVFVEAAQKDAQQAFGERVVEGDSVAAKPDVDDLRTILDAQSDLRTAADRYVSVRVNEIKNHLQEKRHEETARELDNLEEYAQAERERIESFIEEYERKSDAGSNMDIAIHGQQERLEQLEERIETRRRELERRERIISLAPEVENYCLTLPL
;
A
#
# COMPACT_ATOMS: atom_id res chain seq x y z
N MET A 1 15.45 -32.63 15.28
CA MET A 1 14.55 -32.54 16.44
C MET A 1 13.50 -31.55 16.03
N ASP A 2 12.36 -32.05 15.55
CA ASP A 2 11.21 -31.22 15.23
C ASP A 2 10.55 -30.83 16.55
N HIS A 3 10.43 -29.53 16.80
CA HIS A 3 9.77 -29.01 17.99
C HIS A 3 8.25 -29.08 17.78
N GLU A 4 7.66 -30.26 17.97
CA GLU A 4 6.21 -30.49 17.84
C GLU A 4 5.35 -29.66 18.83
N ASP A 5 5.98 -29.07 19.86
CA ASP A 5 5.32 -28.25 20.89
C ASP A 5 5.35 -26.73 20.61
N ILE A 6 5.91 -26.28 19.47
CA ILE A 6 6.03 -24.85 19.14
C ILE A 6 5.14 -24.54 17.92
N ILE A 7 4.11 -23.73 18.15
CA ILE A 7 3.29 -23.18 17.07
C ILE A 7 4.06 -22.00 16.44
N TYR A 8 4.46 -22.16 15.18
CA TYR A 8 4.99 -21.06 14.39
C TYR A 8 3.85 -20.11 14.04
N LEU A 9 3.97 -18.86 14.47
CA LEU A 9 3.04 -17.80 14.15
C LEU A 9 3.53 -17.06 12.90
N ALA A 10 2.66 -17.01 11.90
CA ALA A 10 2.78 -16.15 10.73
C ALA A 10 1.53 -15.25 10.66
N PRO A 11 1.58 -14.10 9.97
CA PRO A 11 0.46 -13.17 9.90
C PRO A 11 -0.87 -13.81 9.45
N ASP A 12 -0.80 -14.84 8.60
CA ASP A 12 -1.92 -15.62 8.07
C ASP A 12 -2.39 -16.76 8.99
N THR A 13 -1.76 -16.96 10.14
CA THR A 13 -2.17 -17.99 11.10
C THR A 13 -3.56 -17.70 11.65
N ASP A 14 -4.44 -18.69 11.62
CA ASP A 14 -5.86 -18.58 12.03
C ASP A 14 -6.09 -17.84 13.35
N VAL A 15 -5.25 -18.09 14.36
CA VAL A 15 -5.37 -17.46 15.67
C VAL A 15 -5.09 -15.96 15.59
N LEU A 16 -4.09 -15.54 14.82
CA LEU A 16 -3.76 -14.14 14.59
C LEU A 16 -4.86 -13.45 13.77
N GLN A 17 -5.33 -14.09 12.69
CA GLN A 17 -6.43 -13.55 11.87
C GLN A 17 -7.71 -13.34 12.69
N ARG A 18 -8.08 -14.29 13.55
CA ARG A 18 -9.23 -14.15 14.45
C ARG A 18 -9.04 -13.08 15.51
N LEU A 19 -7.83 -12.94 16.05
CA LEU A 19 -7.52 -11.88 17.01
C LEU A 19 -7.60 -10.50 16.35
N MET A 20 -7.02 -10.35 15.17
CA MET A 20 -7.08 -9.12 14.38
C MET A 20 -8.53 -8.75 14.05
N ALA A 21 -9.31 -9.69 13.50
CA ALA A 21 -10.73 -9.48 13.23
C ALA A 21 -11.48 -9.06 14.50
N ARG A 22 -11.21 -9.72 15.64
CA ARG A 22 -11.86 -9.40 16.90
C ARG A 22 -11.53 -8.00 17.41
N VAL A 23 -10.30 -7.54 17.23
CA VAL A 23 -9.89 -6.18 17.64
C VAL A 23 -10.48 -5.13 16.71
N LEU A 24 -10.53 -5.40 15.41
CA LEU A 24 -11.07 -4.48 14.40
C LEU A 24 -12.61 -4.40 14.41
N GLU A 25 -13.31 -5.45 14.88
CA GLU A 25 -14.77 -5.48 15.02
C GLU A 25 -15.28 -4.90 16.35
N ASP A 26 -14.40 -4.60 17.31
CA ASP A 26 -14.76 -4.08 18.62
C ASP A 26 -14.68 -2.53 18.62
N GLU A 27 -15.71 -1.85 19.12
CA GLU A 27 -15.75 -0.38 19.25
C GLU A 27 -14.72 0.13 20.29
N ARG A 28 -14.09 -0.79 21.04
CA ARG A 28 -13.00 -0.47 21.97
C ARG A 28 -11.78 0.06 21.23
N GLY A 29 -11.49 1.34 21.47
CA GLY A 29 -10.32 2.01 20.92
C GLY A 29 -10.67 3.13 19.94
N GLU A 30 -11.95 3.29 19.57
CA GLU A 30 -12.42 4.40 18.73
C GLU A 30 -12.10 5.78 19.31
N VAL A 31 -12.23 5.92 20.63
CA VAL A 31 -11.96 7.15 21.36
C VAL A 31 -11.04 6.87 22.54
N GLY A 32 -9.88 7.52 22.55
CA GLY A 32 -8.94 7.53 23.67
C GLY A 32 -8.87 8.87 24.38
N LEU A 33 -8.38 8.87 25.61
CA LEU A 33 -7.95 10.07 26.32
C LEU A 33 -6.56 9.80 26.90
N LYS A 34 -5.61 10.70 26.63
CA LYS A 34 -4.26 10.64 27.20
C LYS A 34 -3.90 11.95 27.87
N LEU A 35 -3.37 11.84 29.08
CA LEU A 35 -2.72 12.93 29.83
C LEU A 35 -1.21 12.73 29.72
N LEU A 36 -0.54 13.63 29.00
CA LEU A 36 0.85 13.46 28.60
C LEU A 36 1.71 14.62 29.11
N PRO A 37 2.85 14.34 29.80
CA PRO A 37 3.68 15.37 30.42
C PRO A 37 4.39 16.30 29.44
N PHE A 38 4.43 15.92 28.15
CA PHE A 38 5.09 16.69 27.09
C PHE A 38 4.08 17.46 26.22
N VAL A 39 2.80 17.42 26.58
CA VAL A 39 1.74 18.20 25.93
C VAL A 39 1.56 19.48 26.75
N ASP A 40 1.77 20.62 26.11
CA ASP A 40 1.57 21.93 26.74
C ASP A 40 0.17 22.49 26.45
N THR A 41 -0.37 22.20 25.26
CA THR A 41 -1.68 22.68 24.80
C THR A 41 -2.58 21.50 24.45
N PRO A 42 -3.85 21.50 24.88
CA PRO A 42 -4.80 20.43 24.56
C PRO A 42 -5.07 20.32 23.05
N GLY A 43 -5.41 19.12 22.58
CA GLY A 43 -5.72 18.85 21.17
C GLY A 43 -6.31 17.47 20.92
N ILE A 44 -6.43 17.11 19.64
CA ILE A 44 -6.90 15.79 19.21
C ILE A 44 -5.87 15.15 18.29
N THR A 45 -5.51 13.90 18.58
CA THR A 45 -4.75 13.05 17.64
C THR A 45 -5.71 12.17 16.87
N TYR A 46 -5.77 12.33 15.55
CA TYR A 46 -6.56 11.47 14.66
C TYR A 46 -5.64 10.43 14.01
N ASN A 47 -5.99 9.15 14.10
CA ASN A 47 -5.26 8.06 13.47
C ASN A 47 -5.94 7.71 12.16
N TYR A 48 -5.32 8.13 11.05
CA TYR A 48 -5.85 7.88 9.72
C TYR A 48 -5.30 6.59 9.15
N ARG A 49 -6.16 5.71 8.62
CA ARG A 49 -5.73 4.65 7.71
C ARG A 49 -5.68 5.21 6.30
N VAL A 50 -4.52 5.07 5.66
CA VAL A 50 -4.30 5.47 4.27
C VAL A 50 -3.83 4.26 3.50
N ALA A 51 -4.53 3.97 2.41
CA ALA A 51 -4.22 2.86 1.52
C ALA A 51 -4.09 3.32 0.06
N PHE A 52 -3.22 2.63 -0.66
CA PHE A 52 -2.98 2.82 -2.09
C PHE A 52 -3.12 1.48 -2.79
N GLU A 53 -3.82 1.50 -3.91
CA GLU A 53 -4.01 0.36 -4.80
C GLU A 53 -3.33 0.63 -6.14
N ASP A 54 -3.08 -0.45 -6.88
CA ASP A 54 -2.73 -0.33 -8.30
C ASP A 54 -3.95 -0.43 -9.23
N GLY A 55 -3.72 -0.43 -10.54
CA GLY A 55 -4.80 -0.57 -11.52
C GLY A 55 -5.45 -1.96 -11.59
N THR A 56 -4.98 -2.96 -10.84
CA THR A 56 -5.64 -4.26 -10.69
C THR A 56 -6.52 -4.33 -9.43
N GLY A 57 -6.40 -3.35 -8.54
CA GLY A 57 -7.08 -3.31 -7.25
C GLY A 57 -6.29 -3.97 -6.12
N ASP A 58 -5.02 -4.31 -6.36
CA ASP A 58 -4.17 -4.88 -5.33
C ASP A 58 -3.63 -3.76 -4.43
N VAL A 59 -3.73 -3.94 -3.11
CA VAL A 59 -3.18 -2.98 -2.14
C VAL A 59 -1.66 -3.04 -2.19
N ILE A 60 -1.03 -1.93 -2.58
CA ILE A 60 0.42 -1.82 -2.73
C ILE A 60 1.09 -1.17 -1.52
N ARG A 61 0.33 -0.40 -0.73
CA ARG A 61 0.79 0.22 0.51
C ARG A 61 -0.42 0.57 1.36
N GLU A 62 -0.33 0.25 2.64
CA GLU A 62 -1.26 0.68 3.67
C GLU A 62 -0.46 1.14 4.89
N GLU A 63 -0.81 2.29 5.46
CA GLU A 63 -0.17 2.80 6.66
C GLU A 63 -1.11 3.66 7.50
N THR A 64 -0.81 3.75 8.79
CA THR A 64 -1.50 4.65 9.71
C THR A 64 -0.74 5.97 9.83
N ILE A 65 -1.43 7.09 9.63
CA ILE A 65 -0.88 8.44 9.77
C ILE A 65 -1.53 9.10 10.99
N PRO A 66 -0.87 9.12 12.16
CA PRO A 66 -1.35 9.84 13.32
C PRO A 66 -1.12 11.34 13.13
N VAL A 67 -2.16 12.15 13.28
CA VAL A 67 -2.09 13.61 13.14
C VAL A 67 -2.63 14.27 14.40
N PHE A 68 -1.75 14.90 15.17
CA PHE A 68 -2.15 15.75 16.28
C PHE A 68 -2.54 17.12 15.77
N VAL A 69 -3.67 17.64 16.26
CA VAL A 69 -4.12 19.01 16.00
C VAL A 69 -4.33 19.73 17.31
N GLU A 70 -3.59 20.82 17.48
CA GLU A 70 -3.69 21.69 18.66
C GLU A 70 -5.00 22.48 18.67
N ALA A 71 -5.70 22.54 19.82
CA ALA A 71 -7.00 23.19 19.94
C ALA A 71 -6.98 24.70 19.65
N ALA A 72 -5.94 25.42 20.09
CA ALA A 72 -5.91 26.88 20.01
C ALA A 72 -5.53 27.38 18.60
N GLN A 73 -4.45 26.85 18.02
CA GLN A 73 -3.96 27.29 16.71
C GLN A 73 -4.48 26.47 15.54
N LYS A 74 -5.07 25.29 15.81
CA LYS A 74 -5.45 24.30 14.78
C LYS A 74 -4.26 23.87 13.92
N ASP A 75 -3.07 23.89 14.50
CA ASP A 75 -1.85 23.45 13.84
C ASP A 75 -1.79 21.92 13.86
N ALA A 76 -1.57 21.32 12.69
CA ALA A 76 -1.64 19.89 12.46
C ALA A 76 -0.23 19.31 12.24
N GLN A 77 0.15 18.32 13.05
CA GLN A 77 1.50 17.79 13.09
C GLN A 77 1.52 16.27 13.24
N GLN A 78 2.12 15.58 12.27
CA GLN A 78 2.26 14.12 12.32
C GLN A 78 3.27 13.66 13.38
N ALA A 79 4.47 14.26 13.42
CA ALA A 79 5.51 13.85 14.35
C ALA A 79 5.08 13.95 15.83
N PHE A 80 4.22 14.91 16.15
CA PHE A 80 3.63 14.99 17.49
C PHE A 80 2.53 13.94 17.69
N GLY A 81 1.70 13.67 16.67
CA GLY A 81 0.75 12.56 16.67
C GLY A 81 1.40 11.21 16.93
N GLU A 82 2.53 10.91 16.29
CA GLU A 82 3.32 9.69 16.51
C GLU A 82 3.75 9.57 17.98
N ARG A 83 4.30 10.66 18.55
CA ARG A 83 4.67 10.72 19.97
C ARG A 83 3.47 10.52 20.90
N VAL A 84 2.29 11.03 20.55
CA VAL A 84 1.07 10.82 21.34
C VAL A 84 0.64 9.36 21.30
N VAL A 85 0.70 8.71 20.13
CA VAL A 85 0.38 7.29 19.99
C VAL A 85 1.32 6.43 20.82
N GLU A 86 2.62 6.69 20.77
CA GLU A 86 3.65 5.96 21.51
C GLU A 86 3.66 6.27 23.02
N GLY A 87 3.25 7.47 23.41
CA GLY A 87 3.34 7.94 24.79
C GLY A 87 2.34 7.28 25.74
N ASP A 88 2.80 6.90 26.94
CA ASP A 88 1.94 6.38 28.00
C ASP A 88 1.19 7.50 28.72
N SER A 89 -0.13 7.34 28.90
CA SER A 89 -0.93 8.28 29.68
C SER A 89 -0.58 8.18 31.15
N VAL A 90 -0.49 9.34 31.81
CA VAL A 90 -0.42 9.42 33.26
C VAL A 90 -1.81 9.22 33.86
N ALA A 91 -1.88 8.52 34.99
CA ALA A 91 -3.10 8.36 35.77
C ALA A 91 -3.38 9.63 36.60
N ALA A 92 -3.96 10.64 35.97
CA ALA A 92 -4.40 11.88 36.60
C ALA A 92 -5.84 12.23 36.19
N LYS A 93 -6.43 13.23 36.85
CA LYS A 93 -7.76 13.74 36.48
C LYS A 93 -7.57 14.85 35.44
N PRO A 94 -8.21 14.76 34.26
CA PRO A 94 -8.11 15.79 33.25
C PRO A 94 -8.78 17.09 33.69
N ASP A 95 -8.28 18.22 33.19
CA ASP A 95 -8.98 19.50 33.31
C ASP A 95 -10.26 19.47 32.46
N VAL A 96 -11.37 19.86 33.07
CA VAL A 96 -12.70 19.86 32.44
C VAL A 96 -12.82 20.98 31.43
N ASP A 97 -12.13 22.10 31.64
CA ASP A 97 -12.21 23.24 30.74
C ASP A 97 -11.39 23.00 29.46
N ASP A 98 -10.26 22.29 29.56
CA ASP A 98 -9.49 21.81 28.39
C ASP A 98 -10.31 20.81 27.57
N LEU A 99 -10.98 19.88 28.25
CA LEU A 99 -11.87 18.92 27.58
C LEU A 99 -13.01 19.59 26.82
N ARG A 100 -13.66 20.58 27.43
CA ARG A 100 -14.72 21.36 26.76
C ARG A 100 -14.18 22.11 25.55
N THR A 101 -13.02 22.74 25.70
CA THR A 101 -12.36 23.48 24.61
C THR A 101 -12.11 22.57 23.40
N ILE A 102 -11.60 21.36 23.63
CA ILE A 102 -11.38 20.40 22.55
C ILE A 102 -12.71 19.95 21.92
N LEU A 103 -13.70 19.58 22.73
CA LEU A 103 -14.98 19.07 22.25
C LEU A 103 -15.75 20.11 21.44
N ASP A 104 -15.74 21.37 21.88
CA ASP A 104 -16.39 22.48 21.16
C ASP A 104 -15.69 22.77 19.83
N ALA A 105 -14.38 22.54 19.73
CA ALA A 105 -13.58 22.76 18.53
C ALA A 105 -13.45 21.52 17.61
N GLN A 106 -14.03 20.36 17.98
CA GLN A 106 -13.75 19.06 17.36
C GLN A 106 -13.92 19.07 15.82
N SER A 107 -14.98 19.68 15.31
CA SER A 107 -15.25 19.77 13.86
C SER A 107 -14.15 20.55 13.10
N ASP A 108 -13.65 21.62 13.72
CA ASP A 108 -12.61 22.45 13.12
C ASP A 108 -11.24 21.76 13.18
N LEU A 109 -10.94 21.09 14.29
CA LEU A 109 -9.72 20.28 14.44
C LEU A 109 -9.70 19.13 13.45
N ARG A 110 -10.86 18.49 13.26
CA ARG A 110 -11.05 17.45 12.25
C ARG A 110 -10.74 17.96 10.85
N THR A 111 -11.28 19.13 10.50
CA THR A 111 -11.04 19.76 9.19
C THR A 111 -9.56 20.09 8.97
N ALA A 112 -8.85 20.56 10.01
CA ALA A 112 -7.42 20.83 9.94
C ALA A 112 -6.61 19.54 9.71
N ALA A 113 -6.96 18.45 10.41
CA ALA A 113 -6.34 17.15 10.21
C ALA A 113 -6.60 16.60 8.79
N ASP A 114 -7.82 16.71 8.28
CA ASP A 114 -8.19 16.24 6.93
C ASP A 114 -7.38 16.96 5.84
N ARG A 115 -7.16 18.27 5.99
CA ARG A 115 -6.31 19.04 5.08
C ARG A 115 -4.86 18.57 5.14
N TYR A 116 -4.33 18.36 6.34
CA TYR A 116 -2.96 17.87 6.53
C TYR A 116 -2.77 16.51 5.86
N VAL A 117 -3.66 15.55 6.14
CA VAL A 117 -3.59 14.20 5.55
C VAL A 117 -3.76 14.24 4.04
N SER A 118 -4.64 15.09 3.51
CA SER A 118 -4.78 15.25 2.06
C SER A 118 -3.48 15.66 1.38
N VAL A 119 -2.69 16.55 2.00
CA VAL A 119 -1.36 16.92 1.48
C VAL A 119 -0.41 15.72 1.56
N ARG A 120 -0.36 15.03 2.71
CA ARG A 120 0.51 13.86 2.90
C ARG A 120 0.20 12.71 1.93
N VAL A 121 -1.07 12.40 1.72
CA VAL A 121 -1.51 11.35 0.77
C VAL A 121 -1.00 11.66 -0.63
N ASN A 122 -1.05 12.92 -1.06
CA ASN A 122 -0.53 13.33 -2.37
C ASN A 122 1.00 13.21 -2.44
N GLU A 123 1.72 13.56 -1.38
CA GLU A 123 3.18 13.38 -1.31
C GLU A 123 3.57 11.90 -1.43
N ILE A 124 2.91 11.03 -0.66
CA ILE A 124 3.14 9.58 -0.70
C ILE A 124 2.79 9.01 -2.08
N LYS A 125 1.64 9.41 -2.64
CA LYS A 125 1.19 9.00 -3.97
C LYS A 125 2.22 9.33 -5.04
N ASN A 126 2.73 10.56 -5.05
CA ASN A 126 3.72 11.01 -6.03
C ASN A 126 5.00 10.18 -5.93
N HIS A 127 5.48 9.93 -4.70
CA HIS A 127 6.65 9.10 -4.48
C HIS A 127 6.45 7.64 -4.94
N LEU A 128 5.28 7.06 -4.64
CA LEU A 128 4.92 5.72 -5.12
C LEU A 128 4.85 5.66 -6.65
N GLN A 129 4.30 6.69 -7.29
CA GLN A 129 4.16 6.76 -8.74
C GLN A 129 5.52 6.86 -9.45
N GLU A 130 6.43 7.70 -8.94
CA GLU A 130 7.79 7.81 -9.47
C GLU A 130 8.52 6.47 -9.39
N LYS A 131 8.51 5.84 -8.21
CA LYS A 131 9.12 4.53 -8.01
C LYS A 131 8.51 3.45 -8.91
N ARG A 132 7.17 3.41 -9.00
CA ARG A 132 6.46 2.41 -9.81
C ARG A 132 6.76 2.59 -11.30
N HIS A 133 6.84 3.83 -11.79
CA HIS A 133 7.19 4.11 -13.18
C HIS A 133 8.58 3.56 -13.53
N GLU A 134 9.59 3.80 -12.67
CA GLU A 134 10.94 3.29 -12.88
C GLU A 134 11.02 1.76 -12.83
N GLU A 135 10.26 1.12 -11.93
CA GLU A 135 10.18 -0.34 -11.83
C GLU A 135 9.51 -0.94 -13.07
N THR A 136 8.36 -0.41 -13.47
CA THR A 136 7.61 -0.88 -14.65
C THR A 136 8.41 -0.69 -15.93
N ALA A 137 9.10 0.44 -16.12
CA ALA A 137 9.95 0.67 -17.27
C ALA A 137 11.04 -0.41 -17.40
N ARG A 138 11.72 -0.72 -16.29
CA ARG A 138 12.73 -1.80 -16.25
C ARG A 138 12.12 -3.17 -16.54
N GLU A 139 10.94 -3.47 -16.02
CA GLU A 139 10.25 -4.74 -16.32
C GLU A 139 9.84 -4.85 -17.79
N LEU A 140 9.41 -3.75 -18.41
CA LEU A 140 9.08 -3.68 -19.83
C LEU A 140 10.32 -3.88 -20.70
N ASP A 141 11.43 -3.22 -20.38
CA ASP A 141 12.70 -3.38 -21.09
C ASP A 141 13.18 -4.84 -21.05
N ASN A 142 13.16 -5.45 -19.86
CA ASN A 142 13.52 -6.87 -19.69
C ASN A 142 12.57 -7.80 -20.46
N LEU A 143 11.27 -7.49 -20.49
CA LEU A 143 10.28 -8.26 -21.22
C LEU A 143 10.52 -8.18 -22.74
N GLU A 144 10.89 -7.01 -23.24
CA GLU A 144 11.20 -6.78 -24.65
C GLU A 144 12.50 -7.48 -25.06
N GLU A 145 13.56 -7.40 -24.25
CA GLU A 145 14.80 -8.14 -24.48
C GLU A 145 14.56 -9.65 -24.54
N TYR A 146 13.79 -10.20 -23.59
CA TYR A 146 13.40 -11.61 -23.59
C TYR A 146 12.58 -11.96 -24.83
N ALA A 147 11.59 -11.14 -25.19
CA ALA A 147 10.74 -11.37 -26.35
C ALA A 147 11.57 -11.40 -27.64
N GLN A 148 12.49 -10.45 -27.82
CA GLN A 148 13.35 -10.37 -28.99
C GLN A 148 14.24 -11.59 -29.12
N ALA A 149 14.93 -11.99 -28.04
CA ALA A 149 15.80 -13.16 -28.05
C ALA A 149 15.04 -14.46 -28.38
N GLU A 150 13.83 -14.63 -27.86
CA GLU A 150 13.02 -15.82 -28.13
C GLU A 150 12.41 -15.79 -29.55
N ARG A 151 12.04 -14.62 -30.08
CA ARG A 151 11.61 -14.48 -31.49
C ARG A 151 12.72 -14.89 -32.44
N GLU A 152 13.91 -14.29 -32.32
CA GLU A 152 15.06 -14.59 -33.18
C GLU A 152 15.39 -16.08 -33.15
N ARG A 153 15.29 -16.71 -31.97
CA ARG A 153 15.50 -18.14 -31.82
C ARG A 153 14.46 -18.96 -32.59
N ILE A 154 13.17 -18.66 -32.45
CA ILE A 154 12.10 -19.39 -33.14
C ILE A 154 12.19 -19.19 -34.65
N GLU A 155 12.42 -17.95 -35.11
CA GLU A 155 12.61 -17.61 -36.51
C GLU A 155 13.80 -18.36 -37.12
N SER A 156 14.93 -18.45 -36.40
CA SER A 156 16.10 -19.22 -36.87
C SER A 156 15.79 -20.71 -37.07
N PHE A 157 14.92 -21.30 -36.23
CA PHE A 157 14.46 -22.68 -36.40
C PHE A 157 13.54 -22.82 -37.62
N ILE A 158 12.64 -21.85 -37.85
CA ILE A 158 11.78 -21.81 -39.04
C ILE A 158 12.65 -21.77 -40.30
N GLU A 159 13.60 -20.83 -40.38
CA GLU A 159 14.53 -20.71 -41.51
C GLU A 159 15.37 -21.98 -41.74
N GLU A 160 15.78 -22.67 -40.67
CA GLU A 160 16.47 -23.95 -40.79
C GLU A 160 15.56 -25.05 -41.37
N TYR A 161 14.31 -25.12 -40.92
CA TYR A 161 13.34 -26.10 -41.41
C TYR A 161 12.90 -25.82 -42.85
N GLU A 162 12.72 -24.55 -43.22
CA GLU A 162 12.43 -24.13 -44.60
C GLU A 162 13.55 -24.57 -45.55
N ARG A 163 14.82 -24.32 -45.20
CA ARG A 163 15.97 -24.79 -45.99
C ARG A 163 16.01 -26.32 -46.15
N LYS A 164 15.62 -27.07 -45.11
CA LYS A 164 15.51 -28.53 -45.19
C LYS A 164 14.32 -28.98 -46.05
N SER A 165 13.23 -28.22 -46.03
CA SER A 165 12.06 -28.44 -46.90
C SER A 165 12.44 -28.28 -48.37
N ASP A 166 13.14 -27.20 -48.71
CA ASP A 166 13.65 -26.93 -50.05
C ASP A 166 14.63 -28.01 -50.53
N ALA A 167 15.38 -28.62 -49.61
CA ALA A 167 16.26 -29.77 -49.88
C ALA A 167 15.51 -31.11 -50.03
N GLY A 168 14.17 -31.11 -49.96
CA GLY A 168 13.31 -32.27 -50.21
C GLY A 168 12.89 -33.05 -48.95
N SER A 169 13.12 -32.52 -47.75
CA SER A 169 12.62 -33.14 -46.50
C SER A 169 11.19 -32.67 -46.21
N ASN A 170 10.31 -33.52 -45.69
CA ASN A 170 8.99 -33.05 -45.25
C ASN A 170 9.10 -32.34 -43.89
N MET A 171 9.01 -31.01 -43.89
CA MET A 171 9.15 -30.15 -42.71
C MET A 171 7.90 -29.34 -42.37
N ASP A 172 6.81 -29.47 -43.12
CA ASP A 172 5.63 -28.61 -43.01
C ASP A 172 5.03 -28.59 -41.59
N ILE A 173 4.95 -29.76 -40.95
CA ILE A 173 4.43 -29.90 -39.58
C ILE A 173 5.35 -29.18 -38.57
N ALA A 174 6.67 -29.27 -38.76
CA ALA A 174 7.64 -28.66 -37.84
C ALA A 174 7.65 -27.14 -37.97
N ILE A 175 7.56 -26.62 -39.21
CA ILE A 175 7.46 -25.19 -39.50
C ILE A 175 6.17 -24.63 -38.88
N HIS A 176 5.03 -25.29 -39.13
CA HIS A 176 3.75 -24.87 -38.57
C HIS A 176 3.79 -24.87 -37.03
N GLY A 177 4.39 -25.88 -36.40
CA GLY A 177 4.52 -25.93 -34.94
C GLY A 177 5.39 -24.79 -34.37
N GLN A 178 6.43 -24.35 -35.08
CA GLN A 178 7.20 -23.16 -34.67
C GLN A 178 6.43 -21.85 -34.88
N GLN A 179 5.65 -21.75 -35.96
CA GLN A 179 4.78 -20.60 -36.21
C GLN A 179 3.72 -20.44 -35.10
N GLU A 180 3.07 -21.53 -34.70
CA GLU A 180 2.14 -21.52 -33.55
C GLU A 180 2.84 -21.08 -32.25
N ARG A 181 4.08 -21.54 -32.03
CA ARG A 181 4.86 -21.15 -30.87
C ARG A 181 5.21 -19.66 -30.87
N LEU A 182 5.52 -19.10 -32.05
CA LEU A 182 5.77 -17.67 -32.21
C LEU A 182 4.51 -16.87 -31.87
N GLU A 183 3.36 -17.28 -32.40
CA GLU A 183 2.07 -16.63 -32.14
C GLU A 183 1.73 -16.65 -30.64
N GLN A 184 1.88 -17.81 -29.97
CA GLN A 184 1.69 -17.94 -28.52
C GLN A 184 2.66 -17.08 -27.71
N LEU A 185 3.92 -16.95 -28.14
CA LEU A 185 4.88 -16.06 -27.51
C LEU A 185 4.39 -14.62 -27.57
N GLU A 186 3.99 -14.15 -28.76
CA GLU A 186 3.51 -12.79 -28.96
C GLU A 186 2.27 -12.46 -28.12
N GLU A 187 1.29 -13.37 -28.08
CA GLU A 187 0.10 -13.22 -27.23
C GLU A 187 0.46 -13.11 -25.75
N ARG A 188 1.40 -13.95 -25.27
CA ARG A 188 1.83 -13.94 -23.88
C ARG A 188 2.59 -12.66 -23.52
N ILE A 189 3.51 -12.21 -24.38
CA ILE A 189 4.25 -10.96 -24.19
C ILE A 189 3.30 -9.77 -24.13
N GLU A 190 2.34 -9.72 -25.06
CA GLU A 190 1.38 -8.63 -25.11
C GLU A 190 0.42 -8.64 -23.90
N THR A 191 0.00 -9.83 -23.45
CA THR A 191 -0.76 -9.96 -22.20
C THR A 191 0.03 -9.43 -21.01
N ARG A 192 1.30 -9.82 -20.90
CA ARG A 192 2.17 -9.37 -19.82
C ARG A 192 2.41 -7.86 -19.86
N ARG A 193 2.63 -7.28 -21.04
CA ARG A 193 2.77 -5.84 -21.23
C ARG A 193 1.57 -5.06 -20.68
N ARG A 194 0.36 -5.46 -21.06
CA ARG A 194 -0.87 -4.82 -20.59
C ARG A 194 -1.07 -4.97 -19.08
N GLU A 195 -0.65 -6.09 -18.50
CA GLU A 195 -0.67 -6.29 -17.05
C GLU A 195 0.27 -5.30 -16.35
N LEU A 196 1.50 -5.15 -16.84
CA LEU A 196 2.49 -4.20 -16.31
C LEU A 196 1.99 -2.75 -16.38
N GLU A 197 1.40 -2.35 -17.52
CA GLU A 197 0.80 -1.02 -17.69
C GLU A 197 -0.38 -0.77 -16.73
N ARG A 198 -1.16 -1.80 -16.40
CA ARG A 198 -2.23 -1.68 -15.39
C ARG A 198 -1.66 -1.50 -13.99
N ARG A 199 -0.67 -2.32 -13.62
CA ARG A 199 0.00 -2.30 -12.31
C ARG A 199 0.83 -1.03 -12.08
N GLU A 200 1.14 -0.29 -13.15
CA GLU A 200 1.83 1.00 -13.07
C GLU A 200 0.99 2.09 -12.38
N ARG A 201 -0.34 2.02 -12.52
CA ARG A 201 -1.24 3.05 -11.99
C ARG A 201 -1.22 3.03 -10.47
N ILE A 202 -1.26 4.21 -9.85
CA ILE A 202 -1.39 4.37 -8.41
C ILE A 202 -2.70 5.09 -8.08
N ILE A 203 -3.55 4.42 -7.32
CA ILE A 203 -4.86 4.90 -6.88
C ILE A 203 -4.79 5.09 -5.37
N SER A 204 -5.06 6.31 -4.90
CA SER A 204 -5.21 6.58 -3.47
C SER A 204 -6.65 6.33 -3.06
N LEU A 205 -6.86 5.50 -2.04
CA LEU A 205 -8.17 5.37 -1.41
C LEU A 205 -8.46 6.57 -0.51
N ALA A 206 -9.74 6.83 -0.25
CA ALA A 206 -10.12 7.90 0.67
C ALA A 206 -9.57 7.57 2.07
N PRO A 207 -8.85 8.49 2.73
CA PRO A 207 -8.38 8.27 4.08
C PRO A 207 -9.54 8.12 5.06
N GLU A 208 -9.45 7.12 5.93
CA GLU A 208 -10.45 6.85 6.96
C GLU A 208 -9.85 7.07 8.34
N VAL A 209 -10.70 7.37 9.33
CA VAL A 209 -10.28 7.51 10.72
C VAL A 209 -10.55 6.21 11.42
N GLU A 210 -9.51 5.56 11.87
CA GLU A 210 -9.67 4.34 12.67
C GLU A 210 -10.07 4.71 14.10
N ASN A 211 -9.45 5.76 14.64
CA ASN A 211 -9.75 6.25 15.98
C ASN A 211 -9.17 7.65 16.20
N TYR A 212 -9.56 8.27 17.31
CA TYR A 212 -8.95 9.52 17.76
C TYR A 212 -8.72 9.55 19.27
N CYS A 213 -7.75 10.35 19.69
CA CYS A 213 -7.35 10.50 21.08
C CYS A 213 -7.41 11.96 21.52
N LEU A 214 -8.22 12.25 22.54
CA LEU A 214 -8.18 13.51 23.26
C LEU A 214 -6.86 13.60 24.02
N THR A 215 -6.05 14.58 23.65
CA THR A 215 -4.67 14.72 24.10
C THR A 215 -4.57 15.95 24.99
N LEU A 216 -4.24 15.74 26.26
CA LEU A 216 -4.33 16.77 27.29
C LEU A 216 -2.98 16.94 28.03
N PRO A 217 -2.67 18.16 28.48
CA PRO A 217 -1.57 18.43 29.40
C PRO A 217 -1.84 17.81 30.79
N LEU A 218 -0.80 17.73 31.62
CA LEU A 218 -0.90 17.33 33.04
C LEU A 218 -1.44 18.43 33.95
#